data_AF-A0A231RE72-F1
#
_entry.id   AF-A0A231RE72-F1
#
_cell.length_a   1.000
_cell.length_b   1.000
_cell.length_c   1.000
_cell.angle_alpha   90.00
_cell.angle_beta   90.00
_cell.angle_gamma   90.00
#
_symmetry.space_group_name_H-M   'P 1'
#
loop_
_entity.id
_entity.type
_entity.pdbx_description
1 polymer ?
#
loop_
_entity_poly.entity_id
_entity_poly.type
_entity_poly.pdbx_seq_one_letter_code
_entity_poly.pdbx_strand_id
1 'polypeptide(L)'
;MTKNNITPSVFISYSWTSQSHENWVTDLARRLRKDGVYAVIDKWRLKAGHDRFAFMEEMIGSEDIHKVLVICDKGYKDKANQRIGGVGVETQVITSSIYTKVRQEKFIPVLAERGEDGAEFIPTFMSSLIYIDLSNPSCYETGYKQLLYAIFETAEHEEPELGNIPEFILQKKIGLQENTEFSAENQNEPIVEFFEPGFTSDDTSHKHSIKNVSLTAFLPNKYDSASCLVSFVKKEISGCKFTLHGQNLIQTFFQGIGTPANECKRRFLVGFDEKTATYTVQFPHNRFHLNSDEVEELCKIIDDFYPYYLKSMRNYLPAKSNTIANVKDLHDLVLEIQSYYTVHRNLTLAVDVKKAYEALKLALFRSKLTDEVFGYISSKLVLKELTKDNICLKITEHQNTLSIGYCHNWEVDMILRSLVVLLRDCRSLLSIDEIKEIVVLLRIFEDTKDLFDSNNVTANA
;
A
#
# COMPACT_ATOMS: atom_id res chain seq x y z
N MET A 1 -10.13 -28.60 -26.98
CA MET A 1 -11.31 -28.12 -26.21
C MET A 1 -11.82 -29.26 -25.34
N THR A 2 -11.32 -29.39 -24.12
CA THR A 2 -11.90 -30.26 -23.09
C THR A 2 -12.69 -29.36 -22.15
N LYS A 3 -13.98 -29.15 -22.44
CA LYS A 3 -14.93 -28.60 -21.47
C LYS A 3 -15.10 -29.65 -20.37
N ASN A 4 -14.29 -29.59 -19.33
CA ASN A 4 -14.63 -30.28 -18.09
C ASN A 4 -15.88 -29.60 -17.55
N ASN A 5 -17.01 -30.34 -17.53
CA ASN A 5 -18.22 -29.96 -16.81
C ASN A 5 -17.92 -29.95 -15.30
N ILE A 6 -17.23 -28.91 -14.82
CA ILE A 6 -16.99 -28.72 -13.39
C ILE A 6 -18.26 -28.07 -12.85
N THR A 7 -19.07 -28.86 -12.14
CA THR A 7 -20.17 -28.36 -11.32
C THR A 7 -19.57 -27.43 -10.24
N PRO A 8 -19.83 -26.11 -10.27
CA PRO A 8 -19.23 -25.20 -9.31
C PRO A 8 -19.77 -25.52 -7.92
N SER A 9 -18.86 -25.58 -6.95
CA SER A 9 -19.18 -25.84 -5.54
C SER A 9 -19.18 -24.53 -4.77
N VAL A 10 -20.22 -24.33 -3.97
CA VAL A 10 -20.36 -23.11 -3.18
C VAL A 10 -20.63 -23.41 -1.73
N PHE A 11 -19.95 -22.70 -0.84
CA PHE A 11 -20.28 -22.70 0.58
C PHE A 11 -21.14 -21.48 0.90
N ILE A 12 -22.26 -21.67 1.60
CA ILE A 12 -23.14 -20.56 1.99
C ILE A 12 -22.91 -20.25 3.48
N SER A 13 -22.27 -19.11 3.74
CA SER A 13 -22.08 -18.56 5.07
C SER A 13 -23.24 -17.63 5.41
N TYR A 14 -23.96 -17.93 6.48
CA TYR A 14 -25.14 -17.17 6.91
C TYR A 14 -25.26 -17.18 8.43
N SER A 15 -26.04 -16.24 8.96
CA SER A 15 -26.28 -16.07 10.38
C SER A 15 -27.56 -16.80 10.79
N TRP A 16 -27.58 -17.41 11.98
CA TRP A 16 -28.82 -17.94 12.57
C TRP A 16 -29.58 -16.81 13.24
N THR A 17 -30.20 -15.95 12.42
CA THR A 17 -30.94 -14.76 12.91
C THR A 17 -32.40 -15.09 13.23
N SER A 18 -33.06 -15.88 12.37
CA SER A 18 -34.44 -16.33 12.61
C SER A 18 -34.72 -17.62 11.84
N GLN A 19 -35.70 -18.40 12.29
CA GLN A 19 -36.14 -19.60 11.58
C GLN A 19 -36.61 -19.31 10.13
N SER A 20 -37.19 -18.14 9.90
CA SER A 20 -37.59 -17.66 8.58
C SER A 20 -36.37 -17.45 7.68
N HIS A 21 -35.33 -16.77 8.17
CA HIS A 21 -34.10 -16.55 7.44
C HIS A 21 -33.37 -17.87 7.13
N GLU A 22 -33.30 -18.77 8.12
CA GLU A 22 -32.68 -20.08 7.93
C GLU A 22 -33.42 -20.93 6.88
N ASN A 23 -34.75 -20.84 6.82
CA ASN A 23 -35.55 -21.52 5.79
C ASN A 23 -35.28 -20.90 4.41
N TRP A 24 -35.23 -19.57 4.31
CA TRP A 24 -34.90 -18.85 3.09
C TRP A 24 -33.53 -19.25 2.54
N VAL A 25 -32.49 -19.32 3.38
CA VAL A 25 -31.15 -19.80 2.99
C VAL A 25 -31.19 -21.24 2.52
N THR A 26 -31.97 -22.10 3.21
CA THR A 26 -32.13 -23.50 2.82
C THR A 26 -32.80 -23.62 1.45
N ASP A 27 -33.80 -22.80 1.16
CA ASP A 27 -34.49 -22.80 -0.13
C ASP A 27 -33.62 -22.25 -1.27
N LEU A 28 -32.83 -21.20 -1.01
CA LEU A 28 -31.79 -20.73 -1.93
C LEU A 28 -30.79 -21.85 -2.25
N ALA A 29 -30.28 -22.54 -1.22
CA ALA A 29 -29.35 -23.66 -1.39
C ALA A 29 -29.96 -24.81 -2.21
N ARG A 30 -31.24 -25.15 -1.97
CA ARG A 30 -31.95 -26.17 -2.76
C ARG A 30 -32.10 -25.73 -4.21
N ARG A 31 -32.42 -24.46 -4.46
CA ARG A 31 -32.57 -23.91 -5.82
C ARG A 31 -31.25 -23.94 -6.57
N LEU A 32 -30.16 -23.49 -5.95
CA LEU A 32 -28.80 -23.59 -6.50
C LEU A 32 -28.44 -25.03 -6.89
N ARG A 33 -28.76 -26.02 -6.03
CA ARG A 33 -28.55 -27.43 -6.35
C ARG A 33 -29.37 -27.94 -7.52
N LYS A 34 -30.61 -27.45 -7.70
CA LYS A 34 -31.43 -27.79 -8.88
C LYS A 34 -30.82 -27.22 -10.17
N ASP A 35 -30.17 -26.06 -10.08
CA ASP A 35 -29.55 -25.37 -11.20
C ASP A 35 -28.06 -25.76 -11.42
N GLY A 36 -27.65 -26.92 -10.89
CA GLY A 36 -26.33 -27.49 -11.18
C GLY A 36 -25.17 -26.89 -10.38
N VAL A 37 -25.46 -26.21 -9.27
CA VAL A 37 -24.43 -25.72 -8.32
C VAL A 37 -24.37 -26.65 -7.11
N TYR A 38 -23.18 -27.15 -6.78
CA TYR A 38 -22.98 -27.94 -5.57
C TYR A 38 -22.96 -27.05 -4.32
N ALA A 39 -24.13 -26.64 -3.85
CA ALA A 39 -24.26 -25.83 -2.64
C ALA A 39 -24.08 -26.67 -1.36
N VAL A 40 -23.29 -26.13 -0.44
CA VAL A 40 -22.95 -26.68 0.87
C VAL A 40 -23.38 -25.68 1.95
N ILE A 41 -24.20 -26.15 2.89
CA ILE A 41 -24.61 -25.39 4.07
C ILE A 41 -24.32 -26.22 5.33
N ASP A 42 -24.12 -25.51 6.44
CA ASP A 42 -23.81 -26.11 7.74
C ASP A 42 -24.90 -27.11 8.20
N LYS A 43 -26.18 -26.80 7.99
CA LYS A 43 -27.33 -27.67 8.30
C LYS A 43 -27.32 -29.04 7.62
N TRP A 44 -26.64 -29.18 6.49
CA TRP A 44 -26.55 -30.47 5.78
C TRP A 44 -25.29 -31.27 6.11
N ARG A 45 -24.24 -30.60 6.63
CA ARG A 45 -22.90 -31.20 6.79
C ARG A 45 -22.46 -31.37 8.23
N LEU A 46 -22.90 -30.50 9.12
CA LEU A 46 -22.55 -30.60 10.54
C LEU A 46 -23.36 -31.71 11.22
N LYS A 47 -22.67 -32.49 12.06
CA LYS A 47 -23.26 -33.48 12.96
C LYS A 47 -23.03 -33.03 14.41
N ALA A 48 -23.79 -33.62 15.35
CA ALA A 48 -23.57 -33.37 16.78
C ALA A 48 -22.11 -33.68 17.16
N GLY A 49 -21.45 -32.74 17.83
CA GLY A 49 -20.03 -32.83 18.21
C GLY A 49 -19.05 -32.18 17.23
N HIS A 50 -19.49 -31.70 16.06
CA HIS A 50 -18.63 -30.94 15.17
C HIS A 50 -18.44 -29.49 15.68
N ASP A 51 -17.20 -28.99 15.59
CA ASP A 51 -16.89 -27.58 15.77
C ASP A 51 -17.30 -26.80 14.52
N ARG A 52 -18.16 -25.81 14.71
CA ARG A 52 -18.74 -25.00 13.62
C ARG A 52 -17.74 -23.98 13.06
N PHE A 53 -16.80 -23.51 13.87
CA PHE A 53 -15.73 -22.60 13.46
C PHE A 53 -14.71 -23.34 12.63
N ALA A 54 -14.25 -24.49 13.12
CA ALA A 54 -13.31 -25.33 12.40
C ALA A 54 -13.89 -25.75 11.03
N PHE A 55 -15.16 -26.14 10.98
CA PHE A 55 -15.85 -26.47 9.72
C PHE A 55 -15.93 -25.26 8.77
N MET A 56 -16.23 -24.06 9.28
CA MET A 56 -16.30 -22.86 8.45
C MET A 56 -14.93 -22.49 7.87
N GLU A 57 -13.88 -22.50 8.70
CA GLU A 57 -12.50 -22.25 8.24
C GLU A 57 -12.06 -23.29 7.20
N GLU A 58 -12.40 -24.57 7.42
CA GLU A 58 -12.14 -25.66 6.46
C GLU A 58 -12.85 -25.42 5.12
N MET A 59 -14.16 -25.11 5.13
CA MET A 59 -14.93 -24.87 3.90
C MET A 59 -14.42 -23.64 3.15
N ILE A 60 -14.03 -22.58 3.85
CA ILE A 60 -13.53 -21.35 3.23
C ILE A 60 -12.11 -21.57 2.68
N GLY A 61 -11.26 -22.32 3.39
CA GLY A 61 -9.88 -22.62 2.99
C GLY A 61 -9.76 -23.70 1.91
N SER A 62 -10.77 -24.56 1.76
CA SER A 62 -10.73 -25.67 0.80
C SER A 62 -10.69 -25.20 -0.66
N GLU A 63 -9.80 -25.79 -1.45
CA GLU A 63 -9.72 -25.63 -2.91
C GLU A 63 -10.93 -26.27 -3.62
N ASP A 64 -11.61 -27.22 -2.98
CA ASP A 64 -12.81 -27.87 -3.51
C ASP A 64 -14.05 -26.97 -3.44
N ILE A 65 -13.99 -25.80 -2.78
CA ILE A 65 -15.04 -24.80 -2.75
C ILE A 65 -14.63 -23.65 -3.67
N HIS A 66 -15.39 -23.44 -4.76
CA HIS A 66 -15.08 -22.42 -5.76
C HIS A 66 -15.51 -21.02 -5.33
N LYS A 67 -16.72 -20.89 -4.76
CA LYS A 67 -17.24 -19.60 -4.25
C LYS A 67 -17.79 -19.73 -2.84
N VAL A 68 -17.75 -18.63 -2.08
CA VAL A 68 -18.36 -18.49 -0.76
C VAL A 68 -19.45 -17.43 -0.85
N LEU A 69 -20.70 -17.84 -0.72
CA LEU A 69 -21.83 -16.92 -0.67
C LEU A 69 -21.96 -16.40 0.76
N VAL A 70 -21.89 -15.09 0.93
CA VAL A 70 -22.07 -14.44 2.23
C VAL A 70 -23.47 -13.86 2.30
N ILE A 71 -24.35 -14.48 3.09
CA ILE A 71 -25.72 -14.01 3.23
C ILE A 71 -25.75 -12.85 4.22
N CYS A 72 -25.93 -11.66 3.67
CA CYS A 72 -25.93 -10.38 4.36
C CYS A 72 -27.35 -10.04 4.84
N ASP A 73 -27.55 -10.20 6.15
CA ASP A 73 -28.68 -9.69 6.91
C ASP A 73 -28.18 -8.80 8.06
N LYS A 74 -29.07 -8.12 8.76
CA LYS A 74 -28.70 -7.25 9.89
C LYS A 74 -27.91 -8.02 10.95
N GLY A 75 -28.36 -9.24 11.27
CA GLY A 75 -27.71 -10.11 12.25
C GLY A 75 -26.29 -10.50 11.87
N TYR A 76 -26.02 -10.72 10.58
CA TYR A 76 -24.70 -11.08 10.06
C TYR A 76 -23.76 -9.88 10.14
N LYS A 77 -24.21 -8.70 9.67
CA LYS A 77 -23.42 -7.46 9.72
C LYS A 77 -23.01 -7.11 11.14
N ASP A 78 -23.96 -7.13 12.07
CA ASP A 78 -23.72 -6.78 13.47
C ASP A 78 -22.70 -7.72 14.11
N LYS A 79 -22.87 -9.04 13.94
CA LYS A 79 -21.93 -10.06 14.46
C LYS A 79 -20.55 -9.94 13.83
N ALA A 80 -20.48 -9.64 12.54
CA ALA A 80 -19.23 -9.56 11.80
C ALA A 80 -18.43 -8.28 12.17
N ASN A 81 -19.12 -7.14 12.34
CA ASN A 81 -18.50 -5.86 12.67
C ASN A 81 -18.07 -5.76 14.15
N GLN A 82 -18.80 -6.39 15.07
CA GLN A 82 -18.43 -6.40 16.51
C GLN A 82 -17.10 -7.13 16.80
N ARG A 83 -16.63 -7.99 15.88
CA ARG A 83 -15.38 -8.77 16.03
C ARG A 83 -14.09 -8.02 15.71
N ILE A 84 -14.16 -6.75 15.28
CA ILE A 84 -12.99 -5.91 15.02
C ILE A 84 -12.22 -5.59 16.34
N GLY A 85 -12.88 -5.74 17.51
CA GLY A 85 -12.33 -5.39 18.84
C GLY A 85 -11.75 -6.52 19.71
N GLY A 86 -11.61 -7.75 19.22
CA GLY A 86 -10.84 -8.81 19.90
C GLY A 86 -11.45 -9.44 21.18
N VAL A 87 -12.67 -9.06 21.59
CA VAL A 87 -13.37 -9.69 22.73
C VAL A 87 -14.80 -10.04 22.29
N GLY A 88 -14.98 -11.21 21.70
CA GLY A 88 -16.29 -11.67 21.25
C GLY A 88 -16.42 -13.19 21.31
N VAL A 89 -17.43 -13.66 22.03
CA VAL A 89 -17.83 -15.07 22.11
C VAL A 89 -18.19 -15.57 20.70
N GLU A 90 -17.68 -16.75 20.37
CA GLU A 90 -17.98 -17.62 19.24
C GLU A 90 -19.36 -17.38 18.54
N THR A 91 -19.39 -16.57 17.47
CA THR A 91 -20.51 -16.38 16.54
C THR A 91 -20.23 -16.87 15.12
N GLN A 92 -21.23 -17.53 14.53
CA GLN A 92 -21.22 -18.26 13.25
C GLN A 92 -21.16 -17.34 12.00
N VAL A 93 -20.21 -16.41 11.92
CA VAL A 93 -20.04 -15.50 10.77
C VAL A 93 -18.56 -15.35 10.39
N ILE A 94 -18.31 -15.07 9.11
CA ILE A 94 -16.97 -14.77 8.58
C ILE A 94 -16.38 -13.56 9.27
N THR A 95 -15.13 -13.68 9.70
CA THR A 95 -14.35 -12.59 10.30
C THR A 95 -13.46 -11.91 9.27
N SER A 96 -13.06 -10.68 9.55
CA SER A 96 -12.07 -9.96 8.74
C SER A 96 -10.74 -10.73 8.65
N SER A 97 -10.36 -11.51 9.68
CA SER A 97 -9.11 -12.28 9.69
C SER A 97 -9.16 -13.53 8.80
N ILE A 98 -10.32 -14.15 8.61
CA ILE A 98 -10.50 -15.24 7.65
C ILE A 98 -10.57 -14.68 6.23
N TYR A 99 -11.29 -13.56 6.06
CA TYR A 99 -11.42 -12.86 4.78
C TYR A 99 -10.06 -12.43 4.20
N THR A 100 -9.12 -11.93 5.00
CA THR A 100 -7.79 -11.51 4.53
C THR A 100 -6.84 -12.65 4.18
N LYS A 101 -7.12 -13.88 4.63
CA LYS A 101 -6.29 -15.07 4.36
C LYS A 101 -6.64 -15.77 3.05
N VAL A 102 -7.79 -15.46 2.45
CA VAL A 102 -8.30 -16.11 1.24
C VAL A 102 -8.51 -15.07 0.13
N ARG A 103 -8.42 -15.47 -1.13
CA ARG A 103 -8.63 -14.56 -2.27
C ARG A 103 -10.03 -13.95 -2.22
N GLN A 104 -10.11 -12.62 -2.32
CA GLN A 104 -11.36 -11.89 -2.16
C GLN A 104 -12.40 -12.21 -3.24
N GLU A 105 -11.95 -12.53 -4.45
CA GLU A 105 -12.77 -13.00 -5.59
C GLU A 105 -13.58 -14.28 -5.33
N LYS A 106 -13.25 -14.99 -4.24
CA LYS A 106 -13.98 -16.17 -3.78
C LYS A 106 -15.30 -15.79 -3.12
N PHE A 107 -15.41 -14.60 -2.52
CA PHE A 107 -16.57 -14.19 -1.74
C PHE A 107 -17.58 -13.42 -2.60
N ILE A 108 -18.86 -13.83 -2.52
CA ILE A 108 -19.98 -13.14 -3.18
C ILE A 108 -20.96 -12.71 -2.09
N PRO A 109 -21.02 -11.40 -1.76
CA PRO A 109 -22.03 -10.88 -0.85
C PRO A 109 -23.42 -10.98 -1.49
N VAL A 110 -24.37 -11.56 -0.76
CA VAL A 110 -25.77 -11.72 -1.18
C VAL A 110 -26.66 -11.07 -0.15
N LEU A 111 -27.36 -10.01 -0.54
CA LEU A 111 -28.24 -9.25 0.34
C LEU A 111 -29.57 -10.00 0.49
N ALA A 112 -29.89 -10.43 1.71
CA ALA A 112 -31.13 -11.15 2.01
C ALA A 112 -32.24 -10.22 2.54
N GLU A 113 -31.87 -9.08 3.10
CA GLU A 113 -32.79 -8.05 3.57
C GLU A 113 -32.14 -6.66 3.47
N ARG A 114 -32.94 -5.61 3.44
CA ARG A 114 -32.52 -4.20 3.49
C ARG A 114 -33.08 -3.53 4.73
N GLY A 115 -32.42 -2.48 5.19
CA GLY A 115 -32.94 -1.60 6.24
C GLY A 115 -34.21 -0.87 5.81
N GLU A 116 -34.93 -0.31 6.78
CA GLU A 116 -36.16 0.47 6.54
C GLU A 116 -35.91 1.69 5.63
N ASP A 117 -34.68 2.21 5.62
CA ASP A 117 -34.16 3.29 4.78
C ASP A 117 -33.54 2.82 3.46
N GLY A 118 -33.59 1.51 3.17
CA GLY A 118 -32.92 0.90 2.03
C GLY A 118 -31.45 0.54 2.29
N ALA A 119 -30.93 0.74 3.50
CA ALA A 119 -29.54 0.47 3.84
C ALA A 119 -29.15 -1.01 3.62
N GLU A 120 -27.90 -1.19 3.20
CA GLU A 120 -27.32 -2.50 2.94
C GLU A 120 -26.70 -3.08 4.21
N PHE A 121 -27.04 -4.34 4.51
CA PHE A 121 -26.48 -5.05 5.65
C PHE A 121 -25.20 -5.82 5.30
N ILE A 122 -24.30 -5.17 4.57
CA ILE A 122 -22.99 -5.73 4.22
C ILE A 122 -21.98 -5.42 5.34
N PRO A 123 -21.20 -6.40 5.83
CA PRO A 123 -20.11 -6.18 6.77
C PRO A 123 -19.07 -5.17 6.25
N THR A 124 -18.49 -4.38 7.15
CA THR A 124 -17.63 -3.24 6.78
C THR A 124 -16.39 -3.66 5.99
N PHE A 125 -15.82 -4.84 6.28
CA PHE A 125 -14.62 -5.32 5.58
C PHE A 125 -14.87 -5.80 4.14
N MET A 126 -16.13 -5.92 3.72
CA MET A 126 -16.52 -6.34 2.36
C MET A 126 -17.42 -5.31 1.66
N SER A 127 -17.52 -4.07 2.18
CA SER A 127 -18.39 -3.03 1.64
C SER A 127 -17.97 -2.52 0.26
N SER A 128 -16.74 -2.82 -0.19
CA SER A 128 -16.24 -2.48 -1.53
C SER A 128 -16.56 -3.53 -2.59
N LEU A 129 -17.07 -4.71 -2.21
CA LEU A 129 -17.40 -5.76 -3.16
C LEU A 129 -18.75 -5.48 -3.82
N ILE A 130 -18.85 -5.84 -5.11
CA ILE A 130 -20.14 -5.89 -5.80
C ILE A 130 -20.97 -6.99 -5.14
N TYR A 131 -22.15 -6.63 -4.64
CA TYR A 131 -23.09 -7.56 -4.03
C TYR A 131 -24.22 -7.90 -4.98
N ILE A 132 -24.95 -8.97 -4.65
CA ILE A 132 -26.13 -9.42 -5.39
C ILE A 132 -27.35 -9.25 -4.50
N ASP A 133 -28.37 -8.56 -4.99
CA ASP A 133 -29.57 -8.24 -4.22
C ASP A 133 -30.66 -9.29 -4.42
N LEU A 134 -30.99 -10.04 -3.36
CA LEU A 134 -32.12 -10.96 -3.30
C LEU A 134 -33.14 -10.55 -2.22
N SER A 135 -33.08 -9.29 -1.75
CA SER A 135 -33.77 -8.84 -0.54
C SER A 135 -35.29 -8.73 -0.65
N ASN A 136 -35.81 -8.63 -1.87
CA ASN A 136 -37.25 -8.47 -2.08
C ASN A 136 -37.73 -9.22 -3.35
N PRO A 137 -39.03 -9.55 -3.43
CA PRO A 137 -39.57 -10.29 -4.57
C PRO A 137 -39.39 -9.61 -5.94
N SER A 138 -39.30 -8.28 -6.00
CA SER A 138 -39.14 -7.56 -7.28
C SER A 138 -37.73 -7.65 -7.85
N CYS A 139 -36.70 -7.78 -7.02
CA CYS A 139 -35.32 -7.98 -7.47
C CYS A 139 -34.86 -9.44 -7.46
N TYR A 140 -35.55 -10.33 -6.73
CA TYR A 140 -35.11 -11.69 -6.45
C TYR A 140 -34.73 -12.49 -7.71
N GLU A 141 -35.58 -12.53 -8.73
CA GLU A 141 -35.31 -13.35 -9.93
C GLU A 141 -34.14 -12.81 -10.76
N THR A 142 -34.04 -11.48 -10.90
CA THR A 142 -32.92 -10.83 -11.59
C THR A 142 -31.61 -11.05 -10.83
N GLY A 143 -31.61 -10.83 -9.51
CA GLY A 143 -30.46 -11.07 -8.66
C GLY A 143 -30.06 -12.55 -8.66
N TYR A 144 -31.03 -13.47 -8.69
CA TYR A 144 -30.74 -14.91 -8.73
C TYR A 144 -30.05 -15.30 -10.04
N LYS A 145 -30.48 -14.71 -11.17
CA LYS A 145 -29.79 -14.89 -12.46
C LYS A 145 -28.36 -14.36 -12.41
N GLN A 146 -28.15 -13.19 -11.84
CA GLN A 146 -26.81 -12.61 -11.63
C GLN A 146 -25.94 -13.50 -10.73
N LEU A 147 -26.53 -14.10 -9.70
CA LEU A 147 -25.84 -15.03 -8.81
C LEU A 147 -25.35 -16.27 -9.56
N LEU A 148 -26.14 -16.81 -10.48
CA LEU A 148 -25.70 -17.91 -11.34
C LEU A 148 -24.54 -17.49 -12.24
N TYR A 149 -24.62 -16.35 -12.92
CA TYR A 149 -23.50 -15.84 -13.73
C TYR A 149 -22.22 -15.70 -12.91
N ALA A 150 -22.32 -15.15 -11.70
CA ALA A 150 -21.19 -15.00 -10.78
C ALA A 150 -20.61 -16.34 -10.30
N ILE A 151 -21.44 -17.35 -10.04
CA ILE A 151 -21.01 -18.68 -9.60
C ILE A 151 -20.34 -19.47 -10.74
N PHE A 152 -20.88 -19.36 -11.95
CA PHE A 152 -20.34 -20.02 -13.15
C PHE A 152 -19.20 -19.24 -13.81
N GLU A 153 -18.86 -18.05 -13.29
CA GLU A 153 -17.83 -17.15 -13.84
C GLU A 153 -18.08 -16.82 -15.32
N THR A 154 -19.35 -16.54 -15.64
CA THR A 154 -19.80 -16.19 -16.98
C THR A 154 -20.43 -14.79 -16.96
N ALA A 155 -20.42 -14.11 -18.09
CA ALA A 155 -21.03 -12.79 -18.21
C ALA A 155 -22.48 -12.91 -18.71
N GLU A 156 -23.36 -12.04 -18.20
CA GLU A 156 -24.73 -11.91 -18.74
C GLU A 156 -24.74 -11.38 -20.18
N HIS A 157 -23.72 -10.61 -20.53
CA HIS A 157 -23.51 -10.04 -21.85
C HIS A 157 -22.15 -10.48 -22.36
N GLU A 158 -22.12 -11.14 -23.53
CA GLU A 158 -20.88 -11.48 -24.21
C GLU A 158 -20.26 -10.20 -24.80
N GLU A 159 -18.94 -10.07 -24.69
CA GLU A 159 -18.23 -9.02 -25.42
C GLU A 159 -18.48 -9.23 -26.92
N PRO A 160 -18.96 -8.20 -27.65
CA PRO A 160 -19.20 -8.33 -29.08
C PRO A 160 -17.89 -8.62 -29.80
N GLU A 161 -17.95 -9.43 -30.86
CA GLU A 161 -16.79 -9.66 -31.71
C GLU A 161 -16.22 -8.33 -32.20
N LEU A 162 -14.90 -8.22 -32.19
CA LEU A 162 -14.21 -7.07 -32.74
C LEU A 162 -14.55 -6.97 -34.24
N GLY A 163 -15.19 -5.87 -34.62
CA GLY A 163 -15.48 -5.58 -36.02
C GLY A 163 -14.21 -5.42 -36.86
N ASN A 164 -14.34 -5.59 -38.17
CA ASN A 164 -13.26 -5.30 -39.10
C ASN A 164 -12.88 -3.81 -39.03
N ILE A 165 -11.59 -3.53 -39.22
CA ILE A 165 -11.09 -2.16 -39.36
C ILE A 165 -11.83 -1.51 -40.55
N PRO A 166 -12.46 -0.33 -40.36
CA PRO A 166 -13.19 0.35 -41.43
C PRO A 166 -12.33 0.61 -42.67
N GLU A 167 -12.92 0.48 -43.85
CA GLU A 167 -12.20 0.50 -45.14
C GLU A 167 -11.47 1.82 -45.41
N PHE A 168 -11.99 2.94 -44.92
CA PHE A 168 -11.32 4.24 -45.00
C PHE A 168 -10.02 4.31 -44.17
N ILE A 169 -9.91 3.51 -43.10
CA ILE A 169 -8.67 3.36 -42.30
C ILE A 169 -7.67 2.49 -43.06
N LEU A 170 -8.14 1.45 -43.78
CA LEU A 170 -7.29 0.59 -44.61
C LEU A 170 -6.73 1.34 -45.83
N GLN A 171 -7.56 2.13 -46.52
CA GLN A 171 -7.12 2.98 -47.63
C GLN A 171 -6.07 4.01 -47.20
N LYS A 172 -6.23 4.58 -46.00
CA LYS A 172 -5.23 5.47 -45.41
C LYS A 172 -3.91 4.75 -45.10
N LYS A 173 -3.95 3.44 -44.80
CA LYS A 173 -2.76 2.58 -44.62
C LYS A 173 -2.08 2.18 -45.93
N ILE A 174 -2.84 1.91 -46.99
CA ILE A 174 -2.29 1.52 -48.30
C ILE A 174 -1.64 2.73 -48.99
N GLY A 175 -2.27 3.91 -48.92
CA GLY A 175 -1.67 5.17 -49.42
C GLY A 175 -0.39 5.61 -48.67
N LEU A 176 -0.09 5.00 -47.51
CA LEU A 176 1.16 5.21 -46.78
C LEU A 176 2.30 4.28 -47.25
N GLN A 177 2.01 3.19 -47.98
CA GLN A 177 3.01 2.22 -48.43
C GLN A 177 3.56 2.49 -49.84
N GLU A 178 2.83 3.21 -50.70
CA GLU A 178 3.28 3.50 -52.08
C GLU A 178 4.22 4.73 -52.20
N ASN A 179 4.39 5.51 -51.13
CA ASN A 179 5.20 6.74 -51.15
C ASN A 179 6.66 6.55 -50.65
N THR A 180 7.21 5.33 -50.63
CA THR A 180 8.53 5.04 -50.01
C THR A 180 9.70 4.84 -50.98
N GLU A 181 9.62 5.27 -52.24
CA GLU A 181 10.80 5.35 -53.12
C GLU A 181 10.93 6.71 -53.81
N PHE A 182 12.07 7.35 -53.55
CA PHE A 182 12.69 8.55 -54.15
C PHE A 182 12.54 9.94 -53.48
N SER A 183 13.73 10.38 -53.05
CA SER A 183 14.28 11.74 -52.88
C SER A 183 13.73 12.68 -51.80
N ALA A 184 14.51 12.72 -50.71
CA ALA A 184 15.01 13.92 -50.04
C ALA A 184 14.18 15.20 -50.21
N GLU A 185 13.31 15.47 -49.23
CA GLU A 185 13.37 16.64 -48.34
C GLU A 185 12.15 16.64 -47.41
N ASN A 186 12.42 16.73 -46.10
CA ASN A 186 11.54 17.19 -45.02
C ASN A 186 10.06 16.76 -45.03
N GLN A 187 9.68 15.79 -44.19
CA GLN A 187 8.33 15.74 -43.60
C GLN A 187 8.20 14.81 -42.36
N ASN A 188 7.96 15.49 -41.24
CA ASN A 188 7.40 15.12 -39.93
C ASN A 188 6.98 13.66 -39.66
N GLU A 189 7.74 13.03 -38.76
CA GLU A 189 7.25 12.03 -37.80
C GLU A 189 5.94 12.50 -37.15
N PRO A 190 5.03 11.60 -36.71
CA PRO A 190 3.95 12.02 -35.82
C PRO A 190 4.62 12.71 -34.64
N ILE A 191 4.40 14.02 -34.48
CA ILE A 191 4.95 14.80 -33.39
C ILE A 191 4.33 14.21 -32.13
N VAL A 192 5.05 13.28 -31.51
CA VAL A 192 4.87 12.94 -30.13
C VAL A 192 5.31 14.21 -29.42
N GLU A 193 4.35 15.09 -29.12
CA GLU A 193 4.63 16.32 -28.38
C GLU A 193 5.20 15.90 -27.02
N PHE A 194 6.53 15.95 -26.92
CA PHE A 194 7.23 15.90 -25.65
C PHE A 194 6.72 17.04 -24.77
N PHE A 195 6.74 16.86 -23.45
CA PHE A 195 6.43 18.00 -22.61
C PHE A 195 7.53 19.04 -22.76
N GLU A 196 7.14 20.31 -22.78
CA GLU A 196 8.09 21.40 -22.60
C GLU A 196 8.73 21.28 -21.21
N PRO A 197 10.07 21.17 -21.12
CA PRO A 197 10.74 21.11 -19.84
C PRO A 197 10.42 22.35 -19.01
N GLY A 198 10.01 22.15 -17.78
CA GLY A 198 9.56 23.24 -16.93
C GLY A 198 9.54 22.83 -15.48
N PHE A 199 9.92 23.77 -14.61
CA PHE A 199 9.97 23.56 -13.18
C PHE A 199 9.43 24.81 -12.47
N THR A 200 8.35 24.64 -11.73
CA THR A 200 7.74 25.70 -10.94
C THR A 200 7.22 25.09 -9.64
N SER A 201 7.60 25.66 -8.49
CA SER A 201 7.08 25.25 -7.20
C SER A 201 6.89 26.47 -6.32
N ASP A 202 5.75 26.53 -5.65
CA ASP A 202 5.44 27.50 -4.59
C ASP A 202 5.03 26.76 -3.31
N ASP A 203 4.40 27.43 -2.35
CA ASP A 203 3.99 26.82 -1.08
C ASP A 203 2.69 25.98 -1.20
N THR A 204 1.98 26.07 -2.32
CA THR A 204 0.67 25.42 -2.57
C THR A 204 0.70 24.40 -3.70
N SER A 205 1.60 24.56 -4.67
CA SER A 205 1.65 23.74 -5.88
C SER A 205 3.08 23.46 -6.31
N HIS A 206 3.23 22.34 -7.02
CA HIS A 206 4.48 21.92 -7.62
C HIS A 206 4.21 21.38 -9.02
N LYS A 207 4.99 21.82 -10.00
CA LYS A 207 4.95 21.30 -11.35
C LYS A 207 6.37 21.11 -11.87
N HIS A 208 6.63 19.90 -12.35
CA HIS A 208 7.87 19.56 -13.00
C HIS A 208 7.58 18.69 -14.23
N SER A 209 8.00 19.17 -15.39
CA SER A 209 7.96 18.46 -16.66
C SER A 209 9.38 18.27 -17.18
N ILE A 210 9.69 17.06 -17.62
CA ILE A 210 10.86 16.74 -18.46
C ILE A 210 10.31 16.22 -19.80
N LYS A 211 11.14 15.68 -20.69
CA LYS A 211 10.78 15.25 -22.03
C LYS A 211 9.61 14.25 -22.06
N ASN A 212 9.66 13.20 -21.26
CA ASN A 212 8.74 12.07 -21.33
C ASN A 212 7.74 12.02 -20.15
N VAL A 213 8.05 12.67 -19.04
CA VAL A 213 7.24 12.63 -17.82
C VAL A 213 6.90 14.03 -17.33
N SER A 214 5.67 14.22 -16.87
CA SER A 214 5.23 15.44 -16.20
C SER A 214 4.49 15.11 -14.92
N LEU A 215 4.79 15.83 -13.85
CA LEU A 215 4.09 15.79 -12.57
C LEU A 215 3.56 17.18 -12.25
N THR A 216 2.27 17.27 -11.94
CA THR A 216 1.65 18.47 -11.35
C THR A 216 0.99 18.06 -10.05
N ALA A 217 1.25 18.79 -8.97
CA ALA A 217 0.80 18.46 -7.63
C ALA A 217 0.25 19.68 -6.89
N PHE A 218 -0.76 19.43 -6.07
CA PHE A 218 -1.16 20.30 -4.98
C PHE A 218 -0.46 19.81 -3.71
N LEU A 219 0.32 20.69 -3.11
CA LEU A 219 1.04 20.42 -1.87
C LEU A 219 0.05 20.32 -0.71
N PRO A 220 0.36 19.53 0.33
CA PRO A 220 -0.58 19.34 1.41
C PRO A 220 -0.71 20.62 2.24
N ASN A 221 -1.84 20.79 2.91
CA ASN A 221 -2.07 21.93 3.79
C ASN A 221 -2.84 21.49 5.05
N LYS A 222 -3.25 22.46 5.88
CA LYS A 222 -3.96 22.18 7.14
C LYS A 222 -5.27 21.40 6.95
N TYR A 223 -5.93 21.56 5.79
CA TYR A 223 -7.26 21.02 5.51
C TYR A 223 -7.23 19.83 4.55
N ASP A 224 -6.27 19.81 3.61
CA ASP A 224 -6.22 18.81 2.56
C ASP A 224 -4.91 18.03 2.53
N SER A 225 -5.04 16.74 2.27
CA SER A 225 -3.93 15.90 1.87
C SER A 225 -3.42 16.28 0.48
N ALA A 226 -2.13 16.10 0.24
CA ALA A 226 -1.53 16.35 -1.06
C ALA A 226 -2.17 15.47 -2.15
N SER A 227 -2.17 15.97 -3.37
CA SER A 227 -2.51 15.20 -4.56
C SER A 227 -1.57 15.52 -5.71
N CYS A 228 -1.38 14.57 -6.61
CA CYS A 228 -0.62 14.79 -7.82
C CYS A 228 -1.23 14.07 -9.01
N LEU A 229 -0.93 14.61 -10.19
CA LEU A 229 -1.20 14.06 -11.49
C LEU A 229 0.14 13.80 -12.18
N VAL A 230 0.37 12.57 -12.59
CA VAL A 230 1.51 12.17 -13.42
C VAL A 230 1.01 11.82 -14.82
N SER A 231 1.71 12.33 -15.83
CA SER A 231 1.41 12.15 -17.24
C SER A 231 2.67 11.70 -17.98
N PHE A 232 2.49 10.86 -19.00
CA PHE A 232 3.57 10.26 -19.78
C PHE A 232 3.37 10.49 -21.28
N VAL A 233 4.46 10.78 -21.97
CA VAL A 233 4.53 10.87 -23.43
C VAL A 233 4.98 9.51 -23.96
N LYS A 234 4.05 8.54 -23.90
CA LYS A 234 4.28 7.16 -24.34
C LYS A 234 3.08 6.65 -25.11
N LYS A 235 3.26 6.22 -26.36
CA LYS A 235 2.16 5.86 -27.28
C LYS A 235 1.08 4.93 -26.70
N GLU A 236 1.46 4.00 -25.82
CA GLU A 236 0.54 3.03 -25.20
C GLU A 236 -0.32 3.62 -24.08
N ILE A 237 0.17 4.66 -23.40
CA ILE A 237 -0.48 5.29 -22.25
C ILE A 237 -0.60 6.83 -22.42
N SER A 238 -0.37 7.33 -23.62
CA SER A 238 -0.39 8.76 -23.95
C SER A 238 -1.84 9.23 -23.85
N GLY A 239 -2.08 10.18 -22.96
CA GLY A 239 -3.43 10.66 -22.62
C GLY A 239 -4.01 10.04 -21.34
N CYS A 240 -3.39 8.99 -20.78
CA CYS A 240 -3.74 8.52 -19.45
C CYS A 240 -3.25 9.51 -18.39
N LYS A 241 -4.11 9.79 -17.41
CA LYS A 241 -3.85 10.70 -16.28
C LYS A 241 -3.79 9.89 -14.99
N PHE A 242 -2.59 9.73 -14.43
CA PHE A 242 -2.40 8.97 -13.21
C PHE A 242 -2.48 9.90 -12.00
N THR A 243 -3.55 9.79 -11.21
CA THR A 243 -3.70 10.60 -10.00
C THR A 243 -3.36 9.80 -8.74
N LEU A 244 -2.61 10.42 -7.84
CA LEU A 244 -2.33 9.90 -6.50
C LEU A 244 -2.70 10.95 -5.46
N HIS A 245 -3.17 10.53 -4.30
CA HIS A 245 -3.52 11.43 -3.21
C HIS A 245 -3.19 10.81 -1.85
N GLY A 246 -2.96 11.65 -0.85
CA GLY A 246 -2.75 11.25 0.54
C GLY A 246 -1.72 10.13 0.71
N GLN A 247 -2.10 9.08 1.44
CA GLN A 247 -1.21 7.98 1.78
C GLN A 247 -0.75 7.18 0.54
N ASN A 248 -1.58 7.08 -0.50
CA ASN A 248 -1.20 6.40 -1.74
C ASN A 248 -0.05 7.12 -2.45
N LEU A 249 -0.05 8.46 -2.45
CA LEU A 249 1.05 9.26 -2.99
C LEU A 249 2.33 9.00 -2.18
N ILE A 250 2.25 9.12 -0.87
CA ILE A 250 3.40 8.95 0.05
C ILE A 250 4.03 7.57 -0.11
N GLN A 251 3.22 6.51 0.00
CA GLN A 251 3.70 5.13 -0.08
C GLN A 251 4.26 4.80 -1.45
N THR A 252 3.69 5.35 -2.52
CA THR A 252 4.15 5.08 -3.88
C THR A 252 5.46 5.81 -4.18
N PHE A 253 5.56 7.10 -3.89
CA PHE A 253 6.65 7.95 -4.38
C PHE A 253 7.82 8.13 -3.42
N PHE A 254 7.57 8.21 -2.10
CA PHE A 254 8.61 8.61 -1.16
C PHE A 254 9.37 7.45 -0.53
N GLN A 255 8.88 6.21 -0.71
CA GLN A 255 9.61 5.05 -0.24
C GLN A 255 10.78 4.74 -1.20
N GLY A 256 12.00 4.81 -0.68
CA GLY A 256 13.23 4.63 -1.47
C GLY A 256 13.63 5.87 -2.27
N ILE A 257 13.17 7.06 -1.86
CA ILE A 257 13.51 8.34 -2.48
C ILE A 257 15.02 8.54 -2.67
N GLY A 258 15.43 9.24 -3.73
CA GLY A 258 16.83 9.57 -4.01
C GLY A 258 17.66 8.44 -4.59
N THR A 259 17.05 7.31 -4.96
CA THR A 259 17.81 6.14 -5.42
C THR A 259 17.70 5.87 -6.90
N PRO A 260 18.76 5.32 -7.52
CA PRO A 260 18.77 5.05 -8.95
C PRO A 260 17.71 4.02 -9.33
N ALA A 261 17.17 4.12 -10.55
CA ALA A 261 16.15 3.20 -11.04
C ALA A 261 16.63 1.74 -11.07
N ASN A 262 17.91 1.54 -11.43
CA ASN A 262 18.51 0.21 -11.60
C ASN A 262 18.61 -0.60 -10.29
N GLU A 263 18.53 0.02 -9.13
CA GLU A 263 18.53 -0.70 -7.84
C GLU A 263 17.15 -1.32 -7.52
N CYS A 264 16.08 -0.88 -8.21
CA CYS A 264 14.70 -1.32 -7.98
C CYS A 264 14.26 -1.22 -6.51
N LYS A 265 14.67 -0.14 -5.83
CA LYS A 265 14.37 0.10 -4.42
C LYS A 265 13.23 1.09 -4.19
N ARG A 266 12.84 1.83 -5.22
CA ARG A 266 11.64 2.66 -5.18
C ARG A 266 10.39 1.78 -5.20
N ARG A 267 9.42 2.08 -4.33
CA ARG A 267 8.22 1.23 -4.16
C ARG A 267 7.43 1.02 -5.45
N PHE A 268 7.41 2.02 -6.33
CA PHE A 268 6.73 1.92 -7.62
C PHE A 268 7.46 1.06 -8.66
N LEU A 269 8.70 0.64 -8.43
CA LEU A 269 9.45 -0.25 -9.33
C LEU A 269 9.35 -1.70 -8.84
N VAL A 270 8.61 -2.53 -9.57
CA VAL A 270 8.34 -3.93 -9.19
C VAL A 270 9.38 -4.89 -9.76
N GLY A 271 10.02 -4.53 -10.87
CA GLY A 271 11.06 -5.34 -11.50
C GLY A 271 11.46 -4.79 -12.86
N PHE A 272 12.50 -5.40 -13.44
CA PHE A 272 13.03 -5.08 -14.76
C PHE A 272 12.94 -6.33 -15.65
N ASP A 273 12.39 -6.18 -16.85
CA ASP A 273 12.36 -7.24 -17.86
C ASP A 273 13.53 -7.05 -18.82
N GLU A 274 14.50 -7.97 -18.74
CA GLU A 274 15.70 -7.96 -19.58
C GLU A 274 15.40 -8.14 -21.08
N LYS A 275 14.29 -8.79 -21.44
CA LYS A 275 13.96 -9.07 -22.85
C LYS A 275 13.48 -7.82 -23.58
N THR A 276 12.69 -7.00 -22.90
CA THR A 276 12.13 -5.77 -23.44
C THR A 276 12.93 -4.53 -23.03
N ALA A 277 13.89 -4.69 -22.11
CA ALA A 277 14.65 -3.60 -21.49
C ALA A 277 13.73 -2.53 -20.85
N THR A 278 12.69 -2.97 -20.16
CA THR A 278 11.70 -2.09 -19.52
C THR A 278 11.50 -2.43 -18.04
N TYR A 279 11.16 -1.42 -17.26
CA TYR A 279 10.76 -1.54 -15.87
C TYR A 279 9.25 -1.72 -15.77
N THR A 280 8.81 -2.61 -14.88
CA THR A 280 7.42 -2.71 -14.44
C THR A 280 7.17 -1.66 -13.37
N VAL A 281 6.32 -0.68 -13.68
CA VAL A 281 5.90 0.38 -12.78
C VAL A 281 4.52 0.05 -12.20
N GLN A 282 4.38 0.15 -10.88
CA GLN A 282 3.13 -0.04 -10.15
C GLN A 282 2.75 1.23 -9.40
N PHE A 283 1.64 1.83 -9.83
CA PHE A 283 0.85 2.73 -9.00
C PHE A 283 -0.28 1.91 -8.34
N PRO A 284 -0.99 2.39 -7.30
CA PRO A 284 -1.86 1.56 -6.47
C PRO A 284 -2.81 0.61 -7.23
N HIS A 285 -3.44 1.10 -8.29
CA HIS A 285 -4.38 0.33 -9.13
C HIS A 285 -3.97 0.24 -10.60
N ASN A 286 -2.72 0.61 -10.93
CA ASN A 286 -2.25 0.62 -12.32
C ASN A 286 -0.87 -0.03 -12.42
N ARG A 287 -0.68 -0.88 -13.43
CA ARG A 287 0.62 -1.44 -13.78
C ARG A 287 0.90 -1.19 -15.25
N PHE A 288 2.08 -0.67 -15.54
CA PHE A 288 2.51 -0.36 -16.90
C PHE A 288 4.03 -0.47 -17.00
N HIS A 289 4.56 -0.41 -18.22
CA HIS A 289 5.98 -0.54 -18.47
C HIS A 289 6.57 0.80 -18.87
N LEU A 290 7.75 1.13 -18.36
CA LEU A 290 8.54 2.29 -18.77
C LEU A 290 9.94 1.83 -19.19
N ASN A 291 10.54 2.49 -20.18
CA ASN A 291 11.95 2.29 -20.52
C ASN A 291 12.86 2.98 -19.48
N SER A 292 14.18 2.77 -19.57
CA SER A 292 15.13 3.35 -18.62
C SER A 292 15.08 4.88 -18.54
N ASP A 293 15.00 5.59 -19.67
CA ASP A 293 14.97 7.05 -19.71
C ASP A 293 13.69 7.60 -19.04
N GLU A 294 12.54 6.99 -19.36
CA GLU A 294 11.24 7.33 -18.77
C GLU A 294 11.23 7.14 -17.24
N VAL A 295 11.85 6.07 -16.74
CA VAL A 295 11.94 5.82 -15.30
C VAL A 295 12.90 6.78 -14.62
N GLU A 296 14.07 7.04 -15.20
CA GLU A 296 15.03 8.00 -14.63
C GLU A 296 14.43 9.41 -14.54
N GLU A 297 13.66 9.83 -15.55
CA GLU A 297 12.90 11.08 -15.49
C GLU A 297 11.83 11.07 -14.40
N LEU A 298 11.07 9.97 -14.25
CA LEU A 298 10.08 9.83 -13.18
C LEU A 298 10.75 9.90 -11.80
N CYS A 299 11.87 9.20 -11.61
CA CYS A 299 12.68 9.24 -10.38
C CYS A 299 13.12 10.67 -10.05
N LYS A 300 13.69 11.37 -11.03
CA LYS A 300 14.14 12.76 -10.87
C LYS A 300 13.00 13.70 -10.49
N ILE A 301 11.87 13.63 -11.20
CA ILE A 301 10.71 14.47 -10.92
C ILE A 301 10.20 14.23 -9.49
N ILE A 302 10.16 12.98 -9.05
CA ILE A 302 9.73 12.63 -7.68
C ILE A 302 10.74 13.14 -6.64
N ASP A 303 12.05 13.03 -6.90
CA ASP A 303 13.10 13.53 -6.02
C ASP A 303 13.05 15.05 -5.87
N ASP A 304 12.76 15.76 -6.97
CA ASP A 304 12.59 17.20 -6.97
C ASP A 304 11.28 17.65 -6.29
N PHE A 305 10.25 16.80 -6.29
CA PHE A 305 8.97 17.07 -5.62
C PHE A 305 9.04 16.90 -4.10
N TYR A 306 9.77 15.87 -3.63
CA TYR A 306 9.88 15.50 -2.22
C TYR A 306 10.22 16.65 -1.24
N PRO A 307 11.26 17.49 -1.47
CA PRO A 307 11.61 18.55 -0.52
C PRO A 307 10.51 19.61 -0.37
N TYR A 308 9.76 19.91 -1.43
CA TYR A 308 8.64 20.85 -1.36
C TYR A 308 7.44 20.26 -0.64
N TYR A 309 7.18 18.97 -0.86
CA TYR A 309 6.18 18.24 -0.08
C TYR A 309 6.50 18.32 1.41
N LEU A 310 7.72 17.96 1.81
CA LEU A 310 8.15 17.99 3.21
C LEU A 310 8.08 19.39 3.80
N LYS A 311 8.58 20.41 3.09
CA LYS A 311 8.51 21.81 3.53
C LYS A 311 7.07 22.22 3.81
N SER A 312 6.16 21.94 2.87
CA SER A 312 4.75 22.31 3.03
C SER A 312 4.10 21.53 4.18
N MET A 313 4.38 20.23 4.31
CA MET A 313 3.95 19.40 5.44
C MET A 313 4.35 20.02 6.78
N ARG A 314 5.60 20.46 6.90
CA ARG A 314 6.15 21.04 8.14
C ARG A 314 5.57 22.40 8.49
N ASN A 315 4.95 23.11 7.56
CA ASN A 315 4.28 24.38 7.86
C ASN A 315 3.02 24.20 8.73
N TYR A 316 2.32 23.07 8.61
CA TYR A 316 1.08 22.82 9.37
C TYR A 316 1.16 21.59 10.30
N LEU A 317 2.17 20.74 10.15
CA LEU A 317 2.55 19.70 11.10
C LEU A 317 3.98 19.96 11.61
N PRO A 318 4.16 20.92 12.55
CA PRO A 318 5.46 21.26 13.09
C PRO A 318 6.06 20.03 13.77
N ALA A 319 7.31 19.77 13.45
CA ALA A 319 8.01 18.63 14.01
C ALA A 319 8.34 18.87 15.50
N LYS A 320 8.15 17.82 16.30
CA LYS A 320 8.33 17.84 17.77
C LYS A 320 9.75 18.23 18.16
N SER A 321 10.73 17.92 17.32
CA SER A 321 12.10 18.29 17.60
C SER A 321 12.37 19.82 17.62
N ASN A 322 11.40 20.65 17.19
CA ASN A 322 11.46 22.11 17.34
C ASN A 322 11.29 22.59 18.81
N THR A 323 10.72 21.78 19.69
CA THR A 323 10.40 22.17 21.08
C THR A 323 11.36 21.59 22.11
N ILE A 324 12.45 20.95 21.68
CA ILE A 324 13.38 20.23 22.56
C ILE A 324 14.28 21.23 23.28
N ALA A 325 14.22 21.26 24.61
CA ALA A 325 14.98 22.19 25.43
C ALA A 325 16.01 21.50 26.34
N ASN A 326 15.83 20.20 26.61
CA ASN A 326 16.65 19.47 27.57
C ASN A 326 16.84 17.99 27.16
N VAL A 327 17.68 17.28 27.91
CA VAL A 327 18.04 15.86 27.64
C VAL A 327 16.82 14.93 27.74
N LYS A 328 15.87 15.22 28.62
CA LYS A 328 14.64 14.41 28.77
C LYS A 328 13.77 14.54 27.52
N ASP A 329 13.56 15.77 27.03
CA ASP A 329 12.81 16.00 25.80
C ASP A 329 13.47 15.28 24.61
N LEU A 330 14.82 15.34 24.53
CA LEU A 330 15.60 14.66 23.51
C LEU A 330 15.42 13.13 23.60
N HIS A 331 15.51 12.57 24.81
CA HIS A 331 15.24 11.15 25.05
C HIS A 331 13.85 10.75 24.54
N ASP A 332 12.81 11.52 24.89
CA ASP A 332 11.43 11.21 24.52
C ASP A 332 11.21 11.29 23.00
N LEU A 333 11.86 12.23 22.32
CA LEU A 333 11.89 12.29 20.86
C LEU A 333 12.56 11.05 20.26
N VAL A 334 13.77 10.71 20.73
CA VAL A 334 14.53 9.56 20.20
C VAL A 334 13.75 8.26 20.41
N LEU A 335 13.10 8.11 21.57
CA LEU A 335 12.26 6.94 21.89
C LEU A 335 11.07 6.80 20.92
N GLU A 336 10.43 7.91 20.56
CA GLU A 336 9.32 7.91 19.61
C GLU A 336 9.78 7.51 18.20
N ILE A 337 10.89 8.09 17.73
CA ILE A 337 11.50 7.72 16.44
C ILE A 337 11.90 6.23 16.46
N GLN A 338 12.61 5.79 17.51
CA GLN A 338 13.06 4.41 17.67
C GLN A 338 11.89 3.40 17.67
N SER A 339 10.79 3.73 18.33
CA SER A 339 9.59 2.88 18.38
C SER A 339 9.01 2.65 16.98
N TYR A 340 8.96 3.69 16.14
CA TYR A 340 8.54 3.56 14.76
C TYR A 340 9.49 2.65 13.96
N TYR A 341 10.81 2.87 14.03
CA TYR A 341 11.78 2.05 13.28
C TYR A 341 11.83 0.59 13.75
N THR A 342 11.37 0.29 14.97
CA THR A 342 11.20 -1.08 15.46
C THR A 342 10.08 -1.83 14.72
N VAL A 343 8.99 -1.13 14.38
CA VAL A 343 7.77 -1.75 13.83
C VAL A 343 7.75 -1.70 12.30
N HIS A 344 8.28 -0.63 11.70
CA HIS A 344 8.12 -0.34 10.28
C HIS A 344 9.33 -0.76 9.43
N ARG A 345 9.05 -1.35 8.25
CA ARG A 345 10.04 -1.88 7.29
C ARG A 345 10.34 -0.93 6.12
N ASN A 346 10.21 0.38 6.33
CA ASN A 346 10.52 1.35 5.28
C ASN A 346 12.01 1.28 4.87
N LEU A 347 12.35 1.83 3.71
CA LEU A 347 13.73 1.83 3.24
C LEU A 347 14.44 3.10 3.74
N THR A 348 15.63 2.94 4.31
CA THR A 348 16.48 4.05 4.76
C THR A 348 17.79 4.03 3.99
N LEU A 349 18.26 5.20 3.54
CA LEU A 349 19.53 5.31 2.83
C LEU A 349 20.68 5.20 3.84
N ALA A 350 21.75 4.50 3.47
CA ALA A 350 22.93 4.37 4.31
C ALA A 350 23.62 5.72 4.58
N VAL A 351 23.49 6.68 3.66
CA VAL A 351 23.93 8.06 3.90
C VAL A 351 23.15 8.76 5.01
N ASP A 352 21.87 8.42 5.21
CA ASP A 352 21.07 8.97 6.29
C ASP A 352 21.46 8.32 7.63
N VAL A 353 21.76 7.01 7.64
CA VAL A 353 22.25 6.30 8.85
C VAL A 353 23.50 6.93 9.42
N LYS A 354 24.37 7.52 8.58
CA LYS A 354 25.54 8.27 9.07
C LYS A 354 25.14 9.35 10.08
N LYS A 355 23.99 10.02 9.89
CA LYS A 355 23.47 11.03 10.82
C LYS A 355 23.04 10.42 12.16
N ALA A 356 22.44 9.23 12.18
CA ALA A 356 22.11 8.53 13.43
C ALA A 356 23.37 8.12 14.21
N TYR A 357 24.38 7.60 13.52
CA TYR A 357 25.67 7.30 14.14
C TYR A 357 26.34 8.57 14.69
N GLU A 358 26.24 9.69 13.97
CA GLU A 358 26.81 10.96 14.41
C GLU A 358 26.11 11.49 15.67
N ALA A 359 24.78 11.41 15.71
CA ALA A 359 23.99 11.72 16.89
C ALA A 359 24.40 10.87 18.10
N LEU A 360 24.58 9.55 17.91
CA LEU A 360 25.06 8.65 18.94
C LEU A 360 26.48 9.01 19.41
N LYS A 361 27.38 9.31 18.49
CA LYS A 361 28.78 9.67 18.80
C LYS A 361 28.85 10.96 19.63
N LEU A 362 28.08 11.98 19.26
CA LEU A 362 28.03 13.25 19.99
C LEU A 362 27.51 13.05 21.42
N ALA A 363 26.46 12.24 21.59
CA ALA A 363 25.94 11.88 22.90
C ALA A 363 26.96 11.06 23.73
N LEU A 364 27.66 10.09 23.11
CA LEU A 364 28.68 9.27 23.77
C LEU A 364 29.84 10.12 24.27
N PHE A 365 30.31 11.06 23.44
CA PHE A 365 31.42 11.95 23.77
C PHE A 365 31.15 12.81 25.01
N ARG A 366 29.88 13.16 25.28
CA ARG A 366 29.44 13.99 26.42
C ARG A 366 28.86 13.20 27.59
N SER A 367 28.90 11.88 27.54
CA SER A 367 28.29 11.02 28.55
C SER A 367 29.35 10.18 29.26
N LYS A 368 29.25 10.08 30.60
CA LYS A 368 30.10 9.16 31.35
C LYS A 368 29.56 7.74 31.21
N LEU A 369 30.14 6.98 30.29
CA LEU A 369 29.69 5.63 29.93
C LEU A 369 30.00 4.63 31.06
N THR A 370 28.96 3.95 31.56
CA THR A 370 29.10 2.86 32.55
C THR A 370 29.35 1.53 31.85
N ASP A 371 29.83 0.51 32.58
CA ASP A 371 30.07 -0.82 32.01
C ASP A 371 28.79 -1.50 31.53
N GLU A 372 27.68 -1.31 32.24
CA GLU A 372 26.37 -1.85 31.88
C GLU A 372 25.85 -1.25 30.58
N VAL A 373 25.86 0.09 30.47
CA VAL A 373 25.40 0.79 29.26
C VAL A 373 26.32 0.49 28.09
N PHE A 374 27.65 0.43 28.31
CA PHE A 374 28.59 0.00 27.27
C PHE A 374 28.30 -1.41 26.78
N GLY A 375 28.06 -2.37 27.69
CA GLY A 375 27.73 -3.74 27.33
C GLY A 375 26.47 -3.82 26.48
N TYR A 376 25.44 -3.04 26.85
CA TYR A 376 24.21 -2.93 26.05
C TYR A 376 24.49 -2.36 24.65
N ILE A 377 25.12 -1.19 24.54
CA ILE A 377 25.39 -0.54 23.25
C ILE A 377 26.25 -1.44 22.35
N SER A 378 27.28 -2.07 22.92
CA SER A 378 28.16 -3.00 22.20
C SER A 378 27.38 -4.18 21.60
N SER A 379 26.39 -4.70 22.33
CA SER A 379 25.52 -5.79 21.85
C SER A 379 24.62 -5.38 20.69
N LYS A 380 24.32 -4.07 20.53
CA LYS A 380 23.41 -3.55 19.49
C LYS A 380 24.15 -3.12 18.23
N LEU A 381 25.32 -2.48 18.37
CA LEU A 381 26.08 -2.00 17.22
C LEU A 381 26.86 -3.11 16.49
N VAL A 382 27.16 -4.23 17.17
CA VAL A 382 27.86 -5.42 16.61
C VAL A 382 29.15 -5.04 15.85
N LEU A 383 29.87 -4.04 16.36
CA LEU A 383 31.18 -3.62 15.84
C LEU A 383 32.29 -4.50 16.44
N LYS A 384 33.28 -4.90 15.63
CA LYS A 384 34.40 -5.73 16.09
C LYS A 384 35.32 -4.95 17.02
N GLU A 385 35.80 -5.63 18.06
CA GLU A 385 36.83 -5.15 19.00
C GLU A 385 36.47 -3.81 19.68
N LEU A 386 35.20 -3.65 20.04
CA LEU A 386 34.71 -2.44 20.71
C LEU A 386 35.18 -2.39 22.16
N THR A 387 35.67 -1.23 22.58
CA THR A 387 36.00 -0.87 23.97
C THR A 387 35.40 0.50 24.29
N LYS A 388 35.29 0.84 25.58
CA LYS A 388 34.80 2.17 26.01
C LYS A 388 35.66 3.30 25.44
N ASP A 389 36.96 3.10 25.32
CA ASP A 389 37.91 4.12 24.86
C ASP A 389 37.91 4.29 23.33
N ASN A 390 37.56 3.24 22.58
CA ASN A 390 37.60 3.25 21.11
C ASN A 390 36.22 3.36 20.44
N ILE A 391 35.12 3.34 21.20
CA ILE A 391 33.77 3.26 20.64
C ILE A 391 33.47 4.35 19.59
N CYS A 392 33.82 5.61 19.88
CA CYS A 392 33.63 6.72 18.94
C CYS A 392 34.48 6.58 17.67
N LEU A 393 35.70 6.06 17.81
CA LEU A 393 36.60 5.78 16.68
C LEU A 393 36.01 4.66 15.80
N LYS A 394 35.56 3.56 16.41
CA LYS A 394 34.96 2.42 15.70
C LYS A 394 33.66 2.77 14.99
N ILE A 395 32.81 3.61 15.60
CA ILE A 395 31.63 4.19 14.95
C ILE A 395 32.05 4.99 13.71
N THR A 396 33.08 5.84 13.85
CA THR A 396 33.58 6.66 12.72
C THR A 396 34.16 5.81 11.60
N GLU A 397 34.96 4.78 11.92
CA GLU A 397 35.47 3.81 10.94
C GLU A 397 34.33 3.17 10.17
N HIS A 398 33.29 2.69 10.87
CA HIS A 398 32.13 2.07 10.23
C HIS A 398 31.32 3.08 9.39
N GLN A 399 31.07 4.30 9.89
CA GLN A 399 30.41 5.36 9.12
C GLN A 399 31.12 5.65 7.79
N ASN A 400 32.46 5.61 7.77
CA ASN A 400 33.24 5.84 6.56
C ASN A 400 33.12 4.68 5.55
N THR A 401 32.77 3.47 5.99
CA THR A 401 32.49 2.34 5.08
C THR A 401 31.12 2.42 4.42
N LEU A 402 30.18 3.19 5.00
CA LEU A 402 28.84 3.36 4.43
C LEU A 402 28.91 4.21 3.15
N SER A 403 28.41 3.67 2.05
CA SER A 403 28.28 4.34 0.75
C SER A 403 26.83 4.80 0.52
N ILE A 404 26.48 5.20 -0.71
CA ILE A 404 25.11 5.63 -1.11
C ILE A 404 24.09 4.46 -1.13
N GLY A 405 24.48 3.26 -0.70
CA GLY A 405 23.61 2.09 -0.64
C GLY A 405 22.52 2.16 0.44
N TYR A 406 21.84 1.04 0.64
CA TYR A 406 20.75 0.91 1.62
C TYR A 406 21.18 0.14 2.87
N CYS A 407 20.67 0.61 4.01
CA CYS A 407 20.64 -0.15 5.25
C CYS A 407 19.26 -0.72 5.49
N HIS A 408 19.15 -1.73 6.33
CA HIS A 408 17.86 -2.16 6.84
C HIS A 408 17.46 -1.31 8.05
N ASN A 409 16.15 -1.09 8.24
CA ASN A 409 15.64 -0.33 9.38
C ASN A 409 16.05 -0.88 10.76
N TRP A 410 16.39 -2.18 10.85
CA TRP A 410 16.92 -2.75 12.08
C TRP A 410 18.23 -2.07 12.51
N GLU A 411 19.07 -1.62 11.57
CA GLU A 411 20.32 -0.91 11.89
C GLU A 411 20.02 0.45 12.53
N VAL A 412 19.08 1.19 11.94
CA VAL A 412 18.60 2.47 12.49
C VAL A 412 18.01 2.26 13.89
N ASP A 413 17.16 1.24 14.07
CA ASP A 413 16.62 0.86 15.38
C ASP A 413 17.75 0.57 16.39
N MET A 414 18.76 -0.23 16.03
CA MET A 414 19.85 -0.56 16.96
C MET A 414 20.64 0.68 17.41
N ILE A 415 20.87 1.63 16.50
CA ILE A 415 21.57 2.89 16.80
C ILE A 415 20.70 3.77 17.70
N LEU A 416 19.44 4.00 17.32
CA LEU A 416 18.53 4.84 18.10
C LEU A 416 18.24 4.24 19.47
N ARG A 417 18.12 2.92 19.58
CA ARG A 417 17.95 2.20 20.84
C ARG A 417 19.18 2.33 21.74
N SER A 418 20.37 2.37 21.15
CA SER A 418 21.61 2.67 21.88
C SER A 418 21.59 4.11 22.42
N LEU A 419 21.13 5.06 21.60
CA LEU A 419 21.00 6.46 22.00
C LEU A 419 19.94 6.65 23.11
N VAL A 420 18.80 5.98 23.05
CA VAL A 420 17.77 5.99 24.11
C VAL A 420 18.36 5.56 25.45
N VAL A 421 19.03 4.40 25.50
CA VAL A 421 19.62 3.88 26.74
C VAL A 421 20.71 4.80 27.27
N LEU A 422 21.54 5.35 26.38
CA LEU A 422 22.57 6.31 26.74
C LEU A 422 22.00 7.57 27.40
N LEU A 423 20.97 8.18 26.79
CA LEU A 423 20.35 9.40 27.32
C LEU A 423 19.58 9.16 28.62
N ARG A 424 19.05 7.95 28.82
CA ARG A 424 18.30 7.56 30.02
C ARG A 424 19.21 7.25 31.22
N ASP A 425 20.24 6.43 30.99
CA ASP A 425 20.97 5.77 32.06
C ASP A 425 22.35 6.38 32.33
N CYS A 426 22.92 7.12 31.38
CA CYS A 426 24.13 7.89 31.62
C CYS A 426 23.77 9.33 32.00
N ARG A 427 24.49 9.90 32.99
CA ARG A 427 24.46 11.34 33.22
C ARG A 427 25.11 12.04 32.04
N SER A 428 24.30 12.41 31.06
CA SER A 428 24.74 13.15 29.89
C SER A 428 24.95 14.62 30.26
N LEU A 429 26.12 15.16 29.96
CA LEU A 429 26.48 16.57 30.19
C LEU A 429 26.27 17.41 28.90
N LEU A 430 25.33 17.00 28.06
CA LEU A 430 25.03 17.69 26.79
C LEU A 430 24.60 19.14 27.05
N SER A 431 25.26 20.06 26.37
CA SER A 431 24.85 21.46 26.30
C SER A 431 23.61 21.63 25.40
N ILE A 432 22.94 22.78 25.50
CA ILE A 432 21.77 23.09 24.67
C ILE A 432 22.13 23.09 23.18
N ASP A 433 23.32 23.56 22.82
CA ASP A 433 23.76 23.60 21.42
C ASP A 433 24.02 22.19 20.86
N GLU A 434 24.57 21.28 21.68
CA GLU A 434 24.75 19.88 21.28
C GLU A 434 23.43 19.14 21.18
N ILE A 435 22.46 19.44 22.06
CA ILE A 435 21.09 18.92 21.93
C ILE A 435 20.48 19.34 20.59
N LYS A 436 20.63 20.62 20.21
CA LYS A 436 20.15 21.13 18.92
C LYS A 436 20.86 20.46 17.74
N GLU A 437 22.16 20.22 17.85
CA GLU A 437 22.93 19.51 16.82
C GLU A 437 22.44 18.07 16.64
N ILE A 438 22.24 17.33 17.73
CA ILE A 438 21.65 15.97 17.70
C ILE A 438 20.26 16.02 17.06
N VAL A 439 19.42 16.99 17.43
CA VAL A 439 18.09 17.17 16.86
C VAL A 439 18.14 17.37 15.33
N VAL A 440 19.05 18.20 14.83
CA VAL A 440 19.22 18.43 13.39
C VAL A 440 19.62 17.14 12.67
N LEU A 441 20.50 16.34 13.27
CA LEU A 441 20.91 15.04 12.73
C LEU A 441 19.73 14.04 12.70
N LEU A 442 18.86 14.08 13.71
CA LEU A 442 17.72 13.18 13.82
C LEU A 442 16.51 13.57 12.98
N ARG A 443 16.49 14.80 12.44
CA ARG A 443 15.36 15.38 11.70
C ARG A 443 14.82 14.47 10.59
N ILE A 444 15.72 13.87 9.80
CA ILE A 444 15.34 13.03 8.66
C ILE A 444 14.56 11.77 9.08
N PHE A 445 14.87 11.22 10.24
CA PHE A 445 14.19 10.04 10.79
C PHE A 445 12.83 10.43 11.38
N GLU A 446 12.72 11.61 11.99
CA GLU A 446 11.45 12.19 12.41
C GLU A 446 10.54 12.49 11.20
N ASP A 447 11.09 13.07 10.13
CA ASP A 447 10.37 13.31 8.87
C ASP A 447 9.86 12.01 8.26
N THR A 448 10.70 10.98 8.21
CA THR A 448 10.29 9.65 7.72
C THR A 448 9.19 9.04 8.60
N LYS A 449 9.32 9.12 9.93
CA LYS A 449 8.27 8.67 10.84
C LYS A 449 6.95 9.39 10.54
N ASP A 450 6.97 10.71 10.58
CA ASP A 450 5.73 11.50 10.48
C ASP A 450 5.05 11.36 9.13
N LEU A 451 5.82 11.16 8.07
CA LEU A 451 5.31 11.01 6.71
C LEU A 451 4.59 9.66 6.53
N PHE A 452 5.11 8.58 7.11
CA PHE A 452 4.60 7.22 6.88
C PHE A 452 3.79 6.63 8.03
N ASP A 453 3.77 7.27 9.21
CA ASP A 453 2.93 6.87 10.33
C ASP A 453 1.49 7.33 10.09
N SER A 454 0.61 6.37 9.85
CA SER A 454 -0.81 6.59 9.56
C SER A 454 -1.59 7.28 10.68
N ASN A 455 -1.06 7.29 11.92
CA ASN A 455 -1.71 7.93 13.06
C ASN A 455 -1.69 9.47 12.98
N ASN A 456 -0.82 10.07 12.16
CA ASN A 456 -0.75 11.53 12.00
C ASN A 456 -1.77 12.09 10.99
N VAL A 457 -2.35 11.24 10.12
CA VAL A 457 -3.27 11.69 9.06
C VAL A 457 -4.73 11.71 9.54
N THR A 458 -5.06 10.98 10.60
CA THR A 458 -6.43 10.93 11.17
C THR A 458 -6.70 11.99 12.24
N ALA A 459 -5.73 12.81 12.63
CA ALA A 459 -5.90 13.77 13.72
C ALA A 459 -6.67 15.06 13.35
N ASN A 460 -6.97 15.29 12.06
CA ASN A 460 -7.66 16.50 11.59
C ASN A 460 -8.80 16.21 10.59
N ALA A 461 -9.34 14.98 10.55
CA ALA A 461 -10.55 14.66 9.79
C ALA A 461 -11.80 14.68 10.68
#